data_AF-A0A178FJX0-F1
#
_entry.id   AF-A0A178FJX0-F1
#
_cell.length_a   1.000
_cell.length_b   1.000
_cell.length_c   1.000
_cell.angle_alpha   90.00
_cell.angle_beta   90.00
_cell.angle_gamma   90.00
#
_symmetry.space_group_name_H-M   'P 1'
#
loop_
_entity.id
_entity.type
_entity.pdbx_description
1 polymer ?
#
loop_
_entity_poly.entity_id
_entity_poly.type
_entity_poly.pdbx_seq_one_letter_code
_entity_poly.pdbx_strand_id
1 'polypeptide(L)'
;MSRKEVAPGEEEWYRVYKPELDTAAFDPLDPEKRYHEGVLVETNPGYGKGTLFHVTGDIIAASGMRYEEREFDREMESEYLHSFPQIGRVIRADFHSGKSALF
;
A
#
# COMPACT_ATOMS: atom_id res chain seq x y z
N MET A 1 -1.68 -11.46 -24.51
CA MET A 1 -2.03 -10.84 -23.21
C MET A 1 -3.26 -11.57 -22.70
N SER A 2 -3.10 -12.53 -21.78
CA SER A 2 -4.21 -13.33 -21.27
C SER A 2 -5.00 -12.50 -20.25
N ARG A 3 -6.27 -12.23 -20.52
CA ARG A 3 -7.17 -11.53 -19.59
C ARG A 3 -7.51 -12.54 -18.49
N LYS A 4 -7.02 -12.33 -17.26
CA LYS A 4 -7.53 -13.11 -16.12
C LYS A 4 -9.01 -12.77 -15.97
N GLU A 5 -9.88 -13.76 -16.11
CA GLU A 5 -11.31 -13.61 -15.83
C GLU A 5 -11.48 -13.35 -14.34
N VAL A 6 -11.93 -12.15 -14.02
CA VAL A 6 -12.26 -11.69 -12.67
C VAL A 6 -13.61 -12.29 -12.32
N ALA A 7 -13.72 -12.97 -11.17
CA ALA A 7 -14.96 -13.64 -10.79
C ALA A 7 -16.10 -12.61 -10.62
N PRO A 8 -17.37 -12.93 -10.96
CA PRO A 8 -18.48 -11.99 -10.83
C PRO A 8 -18.61 -11.54 -9.37
N GLY A 9 -18.33 -10.26 -9.10
CA GLY A 9 -18.29 -9.67 -7.76
C GLY A 9 -16.90 -9.15 -7.33
N GLU A 10 -15.80 -9.58 -7.95
CA GLU A 10 -14.49 -8.97 -7.71
C GLU A 10 -14.35 -7.57 -8.36
N GLU A 11 -15.16 -7.23 -9.36
CA GLU A 11 -15.18 -5.88 -9.97
C GLU A 11 -15.76 -4.79 -9.06
N GLU A 12 -16.51 -5.18 -8.01
CA GLU A 12 -17.13 -4.27 -7.04
C GLU A 12 -16.19 -3.94 -5.87
N TRP A 13 -15.13 -4.72 -5.67
CA TRP A 13 -14.25 -4.61 -4.51
C TRP A 13 -12.80 -4.43 -4.92
N TYR A 14 -12.12 -3.46 -4.33
CA TYR A 14 -10.66 -3.38 -4.39
C TYR A 14 -10.04 -4.19 -3.27
N ARG A 15 -8.96 -4.91 -3.59
CA ARG A 15 -8.15 -5.62 -2.60
C ARG A 15 -7.28 -4.60 -1.87
N VAL A 16 -7.15 -4.81 -0.56
CA VAL A 16 -6.33 -3.97 0.30
C VAL A 16 -5.14 -4.78 0.81
N TYR A 17 -3.95 -4.23 0.66
CA TYR A 17 -2.69 -4.85 1.07
C TYR A 17 -1.94 -3.94 2.05
N LYS A 18 -1.04 -4.54 2.83
CA LYS A 18 -0.12 -3.81 3.71
C LYS A 18 1.33 -4.09 3.29
N PRO A 19 1.84 -3.47 2.20
CA PRO A 19 3.23 -3.66 1.80
C PRO A 19 4.19 -3.29 2.93
N GLU A 20 5.18 -4.15 3.17
CA GLU A 20 6.32 -3.91 4.05
C GLU A 20 7.53 -3.61 3.15
N LEU A 21 7.97 -2.36 3.14
CA LEU A 21 9.08 -1.86 2.32
C LEU A 21 10.31 -1.63 3.19
N ASP A 22 11.50 -1.78 2.63
CA ASP A 22 12.73 -1.48 3.33
C ASP A 22 12.82 0.03 3.66
N THR A 23 13.11 0.35 4.92
CA THR A 23 13.32 1.72 5.38
C THR A 23 14.67 2.25 4.89
N ALA A 24 14.70 3.51 4.44
CA ALA A 24 15.94 4.15 3.99
C ALA A 24 16.99 4.34 5.09
N ALA A 25 16.57 4.42 6.37
CA ALA A 25 17.47 4.60 7.51
C ALA A 25 17.16 3.57 8.60
N PHE A 26 18.06 2.61 8.80
CA PHE A 26 18.01 1.69 9.92
C PHE A 26 18.58 2.38 11.18
N ASP A 27 17.79 2.44 12.26
CA ASP A 27 18.30 2.89 13.56
C ASP A 27 19.11 1.74 14.21
N PRO A 28 20.43 1.89 14.42
CA PRO A 28 21.27 0.86 15.02
C PRO A 28 20.90 0.48 16.45
N LEU A 29 20.06 1.28 17.12
CA LEU A 29 19.55 1.03 18.46
C LEU A 29 18.22 0.26 18.46
N ASP A 30 17.59 0.06 17.30
CA ASP A 30 16.37 -0.75 17.18
C ASP A 30 16.73 -2.24 17.06
N PRO A 31 16.27 -3.09 17.99
CA PRO A 31 16.69 -4.49 18.08
C PRO A 31 16.13 -5.39 16.96
N GLU A 32 15.14 -4.94 16.20
CA GLU A 32 14.56 -5.66 15.05
C GLU A 32 14.39 -4.71 13.85
N LYS A 33 14.65 -5.20 12.62
CA LYS A 33 14.48 -4.40 11.40
C LYS A 33 13.02 -3.96 11.30
N ARG A 34 12.79 -2.64 11.27
CA ARG A 34 11.48 -2.06 11.00
C ARG A 34 11.32 -1.86 9.50
N TYR A 35 10.12 -2.16 8.99
CA TYR A 35 9.75 -1.90 7.60
C TYR A 35 8.91 -0.63 7.53
N HIS A 36 9.05 0.11 6.42
CA HIS A 36 8.12 1.15 6.06
C HIS A 36 6.82 0.49 5.61
N GLU A 37 5.73 0.79 6.30
CA GLU A 37 4.41 0.22 5.99
C GLU A 37 3.47 1.28 5.40
N GLY A 38 2.45 0.81 4.71
CA GLY A 38 1.32 1.63 4.27
C GLY A 38 0.13 0.75 3.90
N VAL A 39 -1.00 1.37 3.61
CA VAL A 39 -2.20 0.68 3.13
C VAL A 39 -2.27 0.88 1.63
N LEU A 40 -2.20 -0.19 0.85
CA LEU A 40 -2.37 -0.16 -0.59
C LEU A 40 -3.79 -0.58 -0.96
N VAL A 41 -4.49 0.25 -1.72
CA VAL A 41 -5.72 -0.16 -2.41
C VAL A 41 -5.38 -0.47 -3.86
N GLU A 42 -5.48 -1.75 -4.25
CA GLU A 42 -5.20 -2.23 -5.61
C GLU A 42 -6.35 -1.86 -6.55
N THR A 43 -6.22 -0.74 -7.24
CA THR A 43 -7.23 -0.22 -8.17
C THR A 43 -7.13 -0.84 -9.56
N ASN A 44 -6.00 -1.48 -9.88
CA ASN A 44 -5.81 -2.29 -11.09
C ASN A 44 -5.54 -3.77 -10.71
N PRO A 45 -6.59 -4.61 -10.67
CA PRO A 45 -6.50 -5.97 -10.15
C PRO A 45 -5.47 -6.83 -10.88
N GLY A 46 -4.63 -7.52 -10.11
CA GLY A 46 -3.74 -8.57 -10.61
C GLY A 46 -2.35 -8.12 -11.02
N TYR A 47 -2.08 -6.81 -10.95
CA TYR A 47 -0.77 -6.23 -11.23
C TYR A 47 -0.08 -5.66 -9.98
N GLY A 48 -0.75 -5.66 -8.82
CA GLY A 48 -0.20 -5.03 -7.61
C GLY A 48 -0.03 -3.52 -7.76
N LYS A 49 -0.87 -2.88 -8.58
CA LYS A 49 -0.86 -1.44 -8.84
C LYS A 49 -2.04 -0.74 -8.19
N GLY A 50 -1.81 0.43 -7.62
CA GLY A 50 -2.87 1.21 -7.01
C GLY A 50 -2.37 2.40 -6.22
N THR A 51 -3.17 2.83 -5.24
CA THR A 51 -2.85 3.98 -4.39
C THR A 51 -2.37 3.49 -3.04
N LEU A 52 -1.11 3.83 -2.71
CA LEU A 52 -0.55 3.61 -1.38
C LEU A 52 -0.81 4.83 -0.51
N PHE A 53 -1.44 4.59 0.63
CA PHE A 53 -1.69 5.52 1.70
C PHE A 53 -0.66 5.26 2.79
N HIS A 54 0.23 6.21 3.06
CA HIS A 54 1.27 6.02 4.06
C HIS A 54 1.61 7.30 4.83
N VAL A 55 2.23 7.12 6.00
CA VAL A 55 2.89 8.21 6.71
C VAL A 55 4.37 8.10 6.40
N THR A 56 4.96 9.18 5.93
CA THR A 56 6.37 9.26 5.51
C THR A 56 7.04 10.49 6.10
N GLY A 57 8.36 10.55 6.01
CA GLY A 57 9.18 11.58 6.64
C GLY A 57 9.75 11.13 7.98
N ASP A 58 10.49 12.04 8.61
CA ASP A 58 11.21 11.78 9.85
C ASP A 58 10.68 12.73 10.93
N ILE A 59 10.46 12.20 12.14
CA ILE A 59 10.00 12.97 13.30
C ILE A 59 10.97 14.08 13.69
N ILE A 60 12.28 13.90 13.43
CA ILE A 60 13.30 14.92 13.73
C ILE A 60 13.55 15.88 12.56
N ALA A 61 13.02 15.61 11.37
CA ALA A 61 13.14 16.53 10.24
C ALA A 61 12.25 17.77 10.46
N ALA A 62 12.68 18.92 9.93
CA ALA A 62 11.90 20.17 10.02
C ALA A 62 10.50 20.05 9.36
N SER A 63 10.34 19.15 8.39
CA SER A 63 9.06 18.83 7.76
C SER A 63 8.20 17.87 8.57
N GLY A 64 8.77 17.19 9.56
CA GLY A 64 8.13 16.15 10.37
C GLY A 64 7.69 14.92 9.56
N MET A 65 6.88 14.10 10.23
CA MET A 65 6.09 13.03 9.60
C MET A 65 4.84 13.64 8.96
N ARG A 66 4.49 13.17 7.76
CA ARG A 66 3.31 13.60 7.03
C ARG A 66 2.61 12.43 6.38
N TYR A 67 1.30 12.56 6.20
CA TYR A 67 0.54 11.67 5.35
C TYR A 67 0.80 11.99 3.87
N GLU A 68 0.92 10.95 3.05
CA GLU A 68 1.09 11.05 1.60
C GLU A 68 0.30 9.93 0.90
N GLU A 69 -0.21 10.25 -0.30
CA GLU A 69 -0.80 9.29 -1.22
C GLU A 69 0.10 9.22 -2.45
N ARG A 70 0.55 8.02 -2.81
CA ARG A 70 1.36 7.83 -4.02
C ARG A 70 0.88 6.67 -4.87
N GLU A 71 1.13 6.76 -6.17
CA GLU A 71 1.00 5.61 -7.05
C GLU A 71 2.02 4.54 -6.63
N PHE A 72 1.55 3.31 -6.55
CA PHE A 72 2.36 2.16 -6.18
C PHE A 72 2.32 1.14 -7.29
N ASP A 73 3.49 0.59 -7.61
CA ASP A 73 3.65 -0.50 -8.56
C ASP A 73 4.56 -1.56 -7.95
N ARG A 74 3.98 -2.74 -7.69
CA ARG A 74 4.71 -3.87 -7.11
C ARG A 74 5.95 -4.27 -7.92
N GLU A 75 5.92 -4.16 -9.25
CA GLU A 75 7.08 -4.51 -10.07
C GLU A 75 8.23 -3.53 -9.84
N MET A 76 7.92 -2.23 -9.76
CA MET A 76 8.91 -1.18 -9.54
C MET A 76 9.49 -1.20 -8.11
N GLU A 77 8.68 -1.60 -7.14
CA GLU A 77 9.06 -1.62 -5.71
C GLU A 77 9.63 -2.97 -5.26
N SER A 78 9.73 -3.95 -6.18
CA SER A 78 10.09 -5.34 -5.87
C SER A 78 11.45 -5.52 -5.18
N GLU A 79 12.41 -4.63 -5.45
CA GLU A 79 13.74 -4.62 -4.81
C GLU A 79 13.65 -4.26 -3.31
N TYR A 80 12.70 -3.40 -2.94
CA TYR A 80 12.53 -2.91 -1.57
C TYR A 80 11.43 -3.65 -0.81
N LEU A 81 10.65 -4.49 -1.50
CA LEU A 81 9.47 -5.14 -0.95
C LEU A 81 9.84 -6.41 -0.17
N HIS A 82 9.68 -6.35 1.15
CA HIS A 82 9.88 -7.49 2.04
C HIS A 82 8.65 -8.42 2.07
N SER A 83 7.46 -7.85 2.22
CA SER A 83 6.21 -8.59 2.36
C SER A 83 5.05 -7.83 1.72
N PHE A 84 4.03 -8.58 1.28
CA PHE A 84 2.85 -8.03 0.61
C PHE A 84 1.55 -8.74 1.04
N PRO A 85 1.21 -8.77 2.34
CA PRO A 85 0.01 -9.40 2.84
C PRO A 85 -1.25 -8.65 2.36
N GLN A 86 -2.25 -9.42 1.91
CA GLN A 86 -3.60 -8.89 1.72
C GLN A 86 -4.29 -8.80 3.10
N ILE A 87 -4.74 -7.61 3.47
CA ILE A 87 -5.36 -7.34 4.77
C ILE A 87 -6.88 -7.15 4.69
N GLY A 88 -7.44 -6.95 3.50
CA GLY A 88 -8.88 -6.74 3.37
C GLY A 88 -9.37 -6.44 1.96
N ARG A 89 -10.59 -5.89 1.90
CA ARG A 89 -11.27 -5.43 0.70
C ARG A 89 -12.07 -4.16 1.01
N VAL A 90 -12.18 -3.25 0.03
CA VAL A 90 -12.99 -2.03 0.12
C VAL A 90 -13.93 -1.94 -1.07
N ILE A 91 -15.14 -1.41 -0.87
CA ILE A 91 -16.12 -1.21 -1.94
C ILE A 91 -15.58 -0.13 -2.89
N ARG A 92 -15.58 -0.44 -4.18
CA ARG A 92 -15.09 0.46 -5.23
C ARG A 92 -15.83 1.79 -5.26
N ALA A 93 -17.15 1.78 -5.02
CA ALA A 93 -17.95 3.00 -4.93
C ALA A 93 -17.55 3.88 -3.73
N ASP A 94 -17.29 3.28 -2.57
CA ASP A 94 -16.92 4.03 -1.35
C ASP A 94 -15.54 4.66 -1.48
N PHE A 95 -14.57 3.93 -2.04
CA PHE A 95 -13.21 4.41 -2.27
C PHE A 95 -13.17 5.72 -3.09
N HIS A 96 -13.90 5.79 -4.20
CA HIS A 96 -13.93 7.01 -5.03
C HIS A 96 -14.86 8.10 -4.48
N SER A 97 -15.73 7.78 -3.52
CA SER A 97 -16.60 8.76 -2.88
C SER A 97 -15.90 9.56 -1.76
N GLY A 98 -14.64 9.22 -1.44
CA GLY A 98 -13.91 9.78 -0.30
C GLY A 98 -14.37 9.26 1.06
N LYS A 99 -15.29 8.28 1.08
CA LYS A 99 -15.75 7.57 2.29
C LYS A 99 -14.88 6.35 2.58
N SER A 100 -13.57 6.48 2.48
CA SER A 100 -12.65 5.40 2.85
C SER A 100 -12.73 5.17 4.36
N ALA A 101 -13.56 4.20 4.76
CA ALA A 101 -13.49 3.59 6.08
C ALA A 101 -12.20 2.76 6.13
N LEU A 102 -11.12 3.37 6.60
CA LEU A 102 -9.93 2.65 7.02
C LEU A 102 -10.27 2.01 8.37
N PHE A 103 -10.27 0.67 8.39
CA PHE A 103 -10.58 -0.17 9.57
C PHE A 103 -9.46 -0.09 10.61
#